data_AF-K1TD86-F1
#
_entry.id   AF-K1TD86-F1
#
_cell.length_a   1.000
_cell.length_b   1.000
_cell.length_c   1.000
_cell.angle_alpha   90.00
_cell.angle_beta   90.00
_cell.angle_gamma   90.00
#
_symmetry.space_group_name_H-M   'P 1'
#
loop_
_entity.id
_entity.type
_entity.pdbx_description
1 polymer ?
#
loop_
_entity_poly.entity_id
_entity_poly.type
_entity_poly.pdbx_seq_one_letter_code
_entity_poly.pdbx_strand_id
1 'polypeptide(L)'
;ALNKENVDYETVNLMDLDAIPDDAACLFINGATSDFSSDDKDKVIDYLDNGGKVILVTGYTDEETPNIDAILSYMNLSIAKGLVVENDSNGYYRSPYYILPTQSSDSYTSGTYGKYLFLPYSQGIIVPEEVSTDETATGDITYDVFLSTSDSSFAKQDVNNTQDFSQGILFSSDSCPK
;
A
#
# COMPACT_ATOMS: atom_id res chain seq x y z
N ALA A 1 11.85 18.06 6.03
CA ALA A 1 12.83 16.97 5.94
C ALA A 1 13.39 16.89 4.52
N LEU A 2 12.55 16.77 3.49
CA LEU A 2 12.95 16.67 2.07
C LEU A 2 13.87 17.81 1.57
N ASN A 3 13.59 19.08 1.92
CA ASN A 3 14.49 20.20 1.56
C ASN A 3 15.92 20.07 2.13
N LYS A 4 16.10 19.34 3.24
CA LYS A 4 17.44 19.10 3.82
C LYS A 4 18.21 18.02 3.07
N GLU A 5 17.51 17.18 2.31
CA GLU A 5 18.07 16.15 1.44
C GLU A 5 18.28 16.65 0.01
N ASN A 6 18.18 17.97 -0.22
CA ASN A 6 18.34 18.60 -1.54
C ASN A 6 17.35 18.08 -2.60
N VAL A 7 16.13 17.78 -2.16
CA VAL A 7 14.99 17.44 -3.01
C VAL A 7 14.11 18.67 -3.18
N ASP A 8 14.00 19.17 -4.41
CA ASP A 8 12.99 20.16 -4.78
C ASP A 8 11.63 19.46 -4.90
N TYR A 9 10.58 20.05 -4.33
CA TYR A 9 9.23 19.53 -4.42
C TYR A 9 8.23 20.64 -4.69
N GLU A 10 7.18 20.29 -5.41
CA GLU A 10 6.03 21.15 -5.69
C GLU A 10 4.76 20.45 -5.22
N THR A 11 3.87 21.20 -4.57
CA THR A 11 2.52 20.71 -4.30
C THR A 11 1.63 21.13 -5.45
N VAL A 12 1.13 20.14 -6.18
CA VAL A 12 0.26 20.34 -7.33
C VAL A 12 -1.18 19.91 -7.02
N ASN A 13 -2.13 20.54 -7.68
CA ASN A 13 -3.50 20.07 -7.77
C ASN A 13 -3.69 19.47 -9.17
N LEU A 14 -4.01 18.18 -9.26
CA LEU A 14 -4.11 17.48 -10.54
C LEU A 14 -5.24 18.03 -11.42
N MET A 15 -6.24 18.68 -10.84
CA MET A 15 -7.30 19.37 -11.60
C MET A 15 -6.77 20.57 -12.41
N ASP A 16 -5.67 21.19 -11.96
CA ASP A 16 -5.09 22.37 -12.60
C ASP A 16 -4.01 22.01 -13.63
N LEU A 17 -3.72 20.71 -13.80
CA LEU A 17 -2.71 20.19 -14.71
C LEU A 17 -3.35 19.42 -15.86
N ASP A 18 -2.82 19.58 -17.07
CA ASP A 18 -3.20 18.73 -18.20
C ASP A 18 -2.58 17.32 -18.06
N ALA A 19 -1.36 17.24 -17.53
CA ALA A 19 -0.63 16.01 -17.25
C ALA A 19 0.38 16.21 -16.10
N ILE A 20 0.82 15.12 -15.48
CA ILE A 20 1.95 15.15 -14.54
C ILE A 20 3.23 15.48 -15.34
N PRO A 21 4.10 16.40 -14.88
CA PRO A 21 5.30 16.77 -15.62
C PRO A 21 6.25 15.59 -15.88
N ASP A 22 6.73 15.46 -17.11
CA ASP A 22 7.67 14.40 -17.52
C ASP A 22 9.03 14.47 -16.81
N ASP A 23 9.42 15.65 -16.33
CA ASP A 23 10.65 15.88 -15.56
C ASP A 23 10.48 15.64 -14.05
N ALA A 24 9.26 15.31 -13.59
CA ALA A 24 9.04 14.91 -12.21
C ALA A 24 9.77 13.59 -11.94
N ALA A 25 10.67 13.60 -10.96
CA ALA A 25 11.40 12.39 -10.56
C ALA A 25 10.51 11.33 -9.89
N CYS A 26 9.43 11.78 -9.24
CA CYS A 26 8.44 10.94 -8.57
C CYS A 26 7.19 11.75 -8.25
N LEU A 27 6.01 11.17 -8.43
CA LEU A 27 4.76 11.64 -7.86
C LEU A 27 4.60 11.08 -6.44
N PHE A 28 4.24 11.93 -5.47
CA PHE A 28 3.95 11.51 -4.10
C PHE A 28 2.48 11.73 -3.75
N ILE A 29 1.72 10.64 -3.62
CA ILE A 29 0.32 10.64 -3.21
C ILE A 29 0.28 10.28 -1.72
N ASN A 30 0.06 11.28 -0.88
CA ASN A 30 0.22 11.13 0.57
C ASN A 30 -1.12 10.99 1.30
N GLY A 31 -1.51 9.76 1.63
CA GLY A 31 -2.62 9.48 2.53
C GLY A 31 -3.97 9.93 1.99
N ALA A 32 -4.24 9.69 0.70
CA ALA A 32 -5.52 10.05 0.12
C ALA A 32 -6.66 9.30 0.84
N THR A 33 -7.61 10.05 1.41
CA THR A 33 -8.80 9.52 2.09
C THR A 33 -10.11 9.80 1.33
N SER A 34 -10.01 10.54 0.22
CA SER A 34 -11.09 10.78 -0.73
C SER A 34 -10.65 10.26 -2.10
N ASP A 35 -11.60 9.79 -2.89
CA ASP A 35 -11.28 9.25 -4.21
C ASP A 35 -10.76 10.31 -5.19
N PHE A 36 -10.02 9.85 -6.18
CA PHE A 36 -9.59 10.66 -7.32
C PHE A 36 -10.76 10.85 -8.28
N SER A 37 -10.72 11.91 -9.10
CA SER A 37 -11.60 11.95 -10.27
C SER A 37 -11.11 10.93 -11.31
N SER A 38 -11.97 10.59 -12.29
CA SER A 38 -11.53 9.73 -13.40
C SER A 38 -10.35 10.34 -14.15
N ASP A 39 -10.37 11.65 -14.37
CA ASP A 39 -9.34 12.39 -15.09
C ASP A 39 -8.00 12.36 -14.33
N ASP A 40 -8.02 12.56 -13.01
CA ASP A 40 -6.81 12.48 -12.19
C ASP A 40 -6.21 11.07 -12.18
N LYS A 41 -7.06 10.03 -12.16
CA LYS A 41 -6.61 8.64 -12.27
C LYS A 41 -5.99 8.35 -13.65
N ASP A 42 -6.58 8.85 -14.72
CA ASP A 42 -6.04 8.67 -16.08
C ASP A 42 -4.65 9.32 -16.19
N LYS A 43 -4.46 10.54 -15.64
CA LYS A 43 -3.15 11.21 -15.60
C LYS A 43 -2.09 10.40 -14.84
N VAL A 44 -2.45 9.77 -13.71
CA VAL A 44 -1.52 8.94 -12.93
C VAL A 44 -1.13 7.68 -13.69
N ILE A 45 -2.10 7.02 -14.33
CA ILE A 45 -1.86 5.82 -15.15
C ILE A 45 -0.96 6.18 -16.35
N ASP A 46 -1.25 7.27 -17.05
CA ASP A 46 -0.43 7.76 -18.16
C ASP A 46 1.00 8.06 -17.71
N TYR A 47 1.19 8.66 -16.54
CA TYR A 47 2.52 8.92 -15.98
C TYR A 47 3.28 7.62 -15.68
N LEU A 48 2.61 6.59 -15.14
CA LEU A 48 3.19 5.27 -14.91
C LEU A 48 3.53 4.55 -16.23
N ASP A 49 2.65 4.62 -17.24
CA ASP A 49 2.88 4.06 -18.59
C ASP A 49 4.13 4.64 -19.25
N ASN A 50 4.46 5.90 -18.95
CA ASN A 50 5.66 6.59 -19.44
C ASN A 50 6.91 6.34 -18.58
N GLY A 51 6.86 5.41 -17.63
CA GLY A 51 7.99 5.07 -16.75
C GLY A 51 8.18 5.99 -15.55
N GLY A 52 7.17 6.81 -15.25
CA GLY A 52 7.09 7.62 -14.04
C GLY A 52 7.06 6.78 -12.77
N LYS A 53 7.39 7.41 -11.65
CA LYS A 53 7.47 6.72 -10.34
C LYS A 53 6.45 7.30 -9.39
N VAL A 54 5.73 6.44 -8.67
CA VAL A 54 4.74 6.86 -7.68
C VAL A 54 5.12 6.32 -6.32
N ILE A 55 5.09 7.19 -5.30
CA ILE A 55 4.99 6.79 -3.91
C ILE A 55 3.55 7.02 -3.49
N LEU A 56 2.80 5.94 -3.26
CA LEU A 56 1.42 5.97 -2.79
C LEU A 56 1.38 5.54 -1.33
N VAL A 57 0.93 6.43 -0.46
CA VAL A 57 0.59 6.13 0.93
C VAL A 57 -0.92 6.09 1.02
N THR A 58 -1.49 4.94 1.36
CA THR A 58 -2.94 4.82 1.55
C THR A 58 -3.35 5.40 2.91
N GLY A 59 -4.45 6.15 2.92
CA GLY A 59 -5.14 6.55 4.14
C GLY A 59 -6.35 5.64 4.34
N TYR A 60 -6.58 5.18 5.58
CA TYR A 60 -7.82 4.48 5.87
C TYR A 60 -9.02 5.42 5.68
N THR A 61 -10.02 4.96 4.94
CA THR A 61 -11.31 5.62 4.76
C THR A 61 -12.42 4.58 4.66
N ASP A 62 -13.63 4.94 5.11
CA ASP A 62 -14.83 4.12 4.92
C ASP A 62 -15.55 4.45 3.60
N GLU A 63 -15.04 5.42 2.85
CA GLU A 63 -15.56 5.80 1.53
C GLU A 63 -14.99 4.89 0.43
N GLU A 64 -15.78 4.62 -0.61
CA GLU A 64 -15.30 3.87 -1.77
C GLU A 64 -14.35 4.74 -2.59
N THR A 65 -13.21 4.15 -2.98
CA THR A 65 -12.16 4.84 -3.75
C THR A 65 -11.81 4.12 -5.06
N PRO A 66 -12.79 3.92 -5.97
CA PRO A 66 -12.59 3.11 -7.17
C PRO A 66 -11.49 3.63 -8.10
N ASN A 67 -11.20 4.94 -8.11
CA ASN A 67 -10.13 5.49 -8.94
C ASN A 67 -8.74 5.25 -8.30
N ILE A 68 -8.62 5.32 -6.98
CA ILE A 68 -7.40 4.88 -6.28
C ILE A 68 -7.20 3.36 -6.44
N ASP A 69 -8.28 2.58 -6.35
CA ASP A 69 -8.24 1.13 -6.56
C ASP A 69 -7.77 0.80 -7.99
N ALA A 70 -8.17 1.58 -8.99
CA ALA A 70 -7.72 1.42 -10.36
C ALA A 70 -6.21 1.69 -10.51
N ILE A 71 -5.67 2.70 -9.84
CA ILE A 71 -4.21 2.98 -9.83
C ILE A 71 -3.43 1.82 -9.21
N LEU A 72 -3.91 1.26 -8.09
CA LEU A 72 -3.30 0.08 -7.48
C LEU A 72 -3.43 -1.15 -8.37
N SER A 73 -4.59 -1.35 -8.97
CA SER A 73 -4.86 -2.49 -9.87
C SER A 73 -3.99 -2.46 -11.12
N TYR A 74 -3.62 -1.27 -11.62
CA TYR A 74 -2.64 -1.12 -12.70
C TYR A 74 -1.28 -1.73 -12.33
N MET A 75 -0.92 -1.69 -11.04
CA MET A 75 0.28 -2.35 -10.50
C MET A 75 0.02 -3.79 -10.01
N ASN A 76 -1.13 -4.38 -10.36
CA ASN A 76 -1.72 -5.61 -9.78
C ASN A 76 -1.77 -5.65 -8.24
N LEU A 77 -1.83 -4.49 -7.58
CA LEU A 77 -2.02 -4.39 -6.14
C LEU A 77 -3.50 -4.15 -5.82
N SER A 78 -3.91 -4.46 -4.60
CA SER A 78 -5.25 -4.09 -4.12
C SER A 78 -5.24 -3.70 -2.65
N ILE A 79 -6.22 -2.89 -2.23
CA ILE A 79 -6.38 -2.50 -0.83
C ILE A 79 -7.17 -3.58 -0.09
N ALA A 80 -6.64 -4.03 1.06
CA ALA A 80 -7.41 -4.85 1.97
C ALA A 80 -8.55 -4.03 2.59
N LYS A 81 -9.80 -4.46 2.38
CA LYS A 81 -10.97 -3.74 2.88
C LYS A 81 -11.04 -3.80 4.40
N GLY A 82 -10.84 -2.66 5.07
CA GLY A 82 -10.87 -2.53 6.52
C GLY A 82 -9.49 -2.30 7.15
N LEU A 83 -9.44 -2.37 8.48
CA LEU A 83 -8.19 -2.31 9.23
C LEU A 83 -7.56 -3.70 9.37
N VAL A 84 -6.23 -3.74 9.32
CA VAL A 84 -5.45 -4.94 9.62
C VAL A 84 -5.64 -5.31 11.09
N VAL A 85 -5.94 -6.59 11.31
CA VAL A 85 -5.96 -7.25 12.61
C VAL A 85 -4.90 -8.33 12.60
N GLU A 86 -3.94 -8.24 13.51
CA GLU A 86 -2.89 -9.24 13.67
C GLU A 86 -3.25 -10.24 14.77
N ASN A 87 -3.19 -11.54 14.44
CA ASN A 87 -3.51 -12.64 15.35
C ASN A 87 -2.27 -13.31 15.93
N ASP A 88 -1.09 -13.15 15.33
CA ASP A 88 0.16 -13.60 15.94
C ASP A 88 0.53 -12.65 17.10
N SER A 89 0.63 -13.20 18.31
CA SER A 89 1.07 -12.47 19.51
C SER A 89 2.44 -11.79 19.38
N ASN A 90 3.29 -12.21 18.44
CA ASN A 90 4.57 -11.56 18.14
C ASN A 90 4.42 -10.38 17.16
N GLY A 91 3.34 -10.35 16.37
CA GLY A 91 3.08 -9.35 15.35
C GLY A 91 2.32 -8.12 15.85
N TYR A 92 1.95 -8.05 17.13
CA TYR A 92 1.27 -6.86 17.68
C TYR A 92 1.68 -6.51 19.11
N TYR A 93 1.42 -5.27 19.52
CA TYR A 93 1.66 -4.78 20.87
C TYR A 93 0.36 -4.39 21.58
N ARG A 94 -0.02 -5.11 22.64
CA ARG A 94 -1.21 -4.88 23.51
C ARG A 94 -2.59 -5.01 22.84
N SER A 95 -2.73 -4.60 21.59
CA SER A 95 -3.96 -4.66 20.79
C SER A 95 -3.64 -5.28 19.42
N PRO A 96 -4.51 -6.15 18.88
CA PRO A 96 -4.38 -6.68 17.52
C PRO A 96 -4.32 -5.63 16.40
N TYR A 97 -4.69 -4.37 16.68
CA TYR A 97 -4.60 -3.24 15.74
C TYR A 97 -3.27 -2.47 15.82
N TYR A 98 -2.38 -2.84 16.75
CA TYR A 98 -1.11 -2.18 17.02
C TYR A 98 0.01 -3.02 16.40
N ILE A 99 0.10 -2.93 15.07
CA ILE A 99 0.89 -3.84 14.25
C ILE A 99 2.38 -3.60 14.44
N LEU A 100 3.10 -4.70 14.65
CA LEU A 100 4.55 -4.83 14.63
C LEU A 100 4.90 -5.71 13.42
N PRO A 101 5.07 -5.13 12.22
CA PRO A 101 5.25 -5.92 11.01
C PRO A 101 6.59 -6.66 11.03
N THR A 102 6.64 -7.77 10.30
CA THR A 102 7.90 -8.41 9.93
C THR A 102 8.57 -7.54 8.88
N GLN A 103 9.82 -7.14 9.15
CA GLN A 103 10.63 -6.37 8.22
C GLN A 103 11.56 -7.29 7.45
N SER A 104 11.52 -7.22 6.11
CA SER A 104 12.51 -7.88 5.27
C SER A 104 13.85 -7.12 5.27
N SER A 105 14.92 -7.86 5.06
CA SER A 105 16.27 -7.31 5.02
C SER A 105 16.58 -6.79 3.62
N ASP A 106 16.67 -5.47 3.46
CA ASP A 106 17.08 -4.80 2.23
C ASP A 106 17.94 -3.55 2.53
N SER A 107 18.70 -3.09 1.53
CA SER A 107 19.37 -1.79 1.54
C SER A 107 18.42 -0.62 1.91
N TYR A 108 17.18 -0.63 1.41
CA TYR A 108 16.17 0.40 1.68
C TYR A 108 15.66 0.38 3.12
N THR A 109 15.68 -0.77 3.79
CA THR A 109 15.20 -0.94 5.16
C THR A 109 16.31 -0.87 6.21
N SER A 110 17.58 -0.84 5.80
CA SER A 110 18.74 -0.85 6.69
C SER A 110 18.74 0.22 7.79
N GLY A 111 18.20 1.41 7.49
CA GLY A 111 18.10 2.52 8.45
C GLY A 111 17.14 2.28 9.64
N THR A 112 16.31 1.25 9.57
CA THR A 112 15.35 0.89 10.63
C THR A 112 15.72 -0.38 11.38
N TYR A 113 16.83 -1.05 11.03
CA TYR A 113 17.24 -2.27 11.71
C TYR A 113 17.44 -2.06 13.21
N GLY A 114 16.97 -3.04 14.00
CA GLY A 114 17.00 -2.99 15.46
C GLY A 114 16.00 -2.02 16.08
N LYS A 115 15.13 -1.38 15.29
CA LYS A 115 14.03 -0.55 15.78
C LYS A 115 12.70 -1.31 15.65
N TYR A 116 11.77 -1.00 16.53
CA TYR A 116 10.40 -1.46 16.40
C TYR A 116 9.65 -0.53 15.46
N LEU A 117 9.18 -1.05 14.33
CA LEU A 117 8.22 -0.38 13.47
C LEU A 117 6.84 -0.54 14.08
N PHE A 118 6.13 0.57 14.22
CA PHE A 118 4.85 0.61 14.91
C PHE A 118 3.79 1.23 13.99
N LEU A 119 2.86 0.40 13.53
CA LEU A 119 1.83 0.77 12.56
C LEU A 119 0.44 0.58 13.20
N PRO A 120 -0.04 1.54 14.01
CA PRO A 120 -1.35 1.44 14.63
C PRO A 120 -2.47 1.74 13.63
N TYR A 121 -3.55 0.96 13.67
CA TYR A 121 -4.75 1.16 12.85
C TYR A 121 -4.45 1.30 11.34
N SER A 122 -3.58 0.42 10.84
CA SER A 122 -3.16 0.41 9.44
C SER A 122 -4.15 -0.33 8.54
N GLN A 123 -4.21 0.09 7.28
CA GLN A 123 -4.82 -0.65 6.19
C GLN A 123 -3.75 -1.49 5.47
N GLY A 124 -4.14 -2.67 4.98
CA GLY A 124 -3.23 -3.57 4.26
C GLY A 124 -3.23 -3.31 2.76
N ILE A 125 -2.10 -3.54 2.11
CA ILE A 125 -2.01 -3.67 0.65
C ILE A 125 -1.75 -5.15 0.35
N ILE A 126 -2.55 -5.71 -0.55
CA ILE A 126 -2.46 -7.11 -0.99
C ILE A 126 -1.60 -7.14 -2.24
N VAL A 127 -0.55 -7.96 -2.18
CA VAL A 127 0.35 -8.27 -3.29
C VAL A 127 -0.05 -9.66 -3.84
N PRO A 128 -0.06 -9.88 -5.18
CA PRO A 128 -0.35 -11.19 -5.75
C PRO A 128 0.65 -12.26 -5.30
N GLU A 129 0.18 -13.49 -5.10
CA GLU A 129 1.04 -14.64 -4.70
C GLU A 129 2.03 -15.04 -5.80
N GLU A 130 1.65 -14.88 -7.06
CA GLU A 130 2.48 -15.19 -8.23
C GLU A 130 3.36 -13.97 -8.55
N VAL A 131 4.45 -13.79 -7.78
CA VAL A 131 5.53 -12.88 -8.18
C VAL A 131 6.35 -13.63 -9.24
N SER A 132 6.23 -13.23 -10.50
CA SER A 132 7.11 -13.75 -11.54
C SER A 132 8.54 -13.38 -11.20
N THR A 133 9.35 -14.36 -10.81
CA THR A 133 10.79 -14.19 -10.58
C THR A 133 11.58 -14.31 -11.89
N ASP A 134 10.91 -14.36 -13.04
CA ASP A 134 11.52 -14.58 -14.34
C ASP A 134 11.81 -13.24 -15.02
N GLU A 135 13.05 -12.76 -14.89
CA GLU A 135 13.55 -11.54 -15.53
C GLU A 135 13.47 -11.58 -17.08
N THR A 136 13.12 -12.72 -17.69
CA THR A 136 12.93 -12.86 -19.14
C THR A 136 11.50 -12.64 -19.61
N ALA A 137 10.53 -12.54 -18.70
CA ALA A 137 9.16 -12.21 -19.02
C ALA A 137 9.00 -10.71 -19.24
N THR A 138 9.10 -10.29 -20.50
CA THR A 138 8.76 -8.91 -20.90
C THR A 138 7.31 -8.62 -20.54
N GLY A 139 7.07 -7.82 -19.49
CA GLY A 139 5.74 -7.40 -19.06
C GLY A 139 5.30 -7.85 -17.66
N ASP A 140 6.11 -8.61 -16.92
CA ASP A 140 5.77 -9.02 -15.56
C ASP A 140 6.19 -7.96 -14.51
N ILE A 141 5.29 -7.65 -13.58
CA ILE A 141 5.56 -6.74 -12.46
C ILE A 141 6.27 -7.51 -11.35
N THR A 142 7.40 -6.98 -10.88
CA THR A 142 8.17 -7.52 -9.74
C THR A 142 7.83 -6.78 -8.45
N TYR A 143 7.78 -7.49 -7.32
CA TYR A 143 7.46 -6.90 -6.02
C TYR A 143 8.55 -7.18 -4.99
N ASP A 144 9.06 -6.12 -4.37
CA ASP A 144 9.87 -6.20 -3.15
C ASP A 144 9.01 -5.84 -1.94
N VAL A 145 8.67 -6.84 -1.12
CA VAL A 145 7.87 -6.63 0.09
C VAL A 145 8.77 -6.29 1.26
N PHE A 146 8.69 -5.06 1.76
CA PHE A 146 9.52 -4.59 2.88
C PHE A 146 8.93 -4.85 4.25
N LEU A 147 7.61 -4.80 4.36
CA LEU A 147 6.86 -4.98 5.61
C LEU A 147 5.68 -5.91 5.35
N SER A 148 5.57 -6.98 6.13
CA SER A 148 4.46 -7.92 6.06
C SER A 148 3.84 -8.17 7.43
N THR A 149 2.57 -8.53 7.42
CA THR A 149 1.86 -9.10 8.57
C THR A 149 2.04 -10.62 8.58
N SER A 150 1.58 -11.30 9.63
CA SER A 150 1.59 -12.76 9.66
C SER A 150 0.51 -13.38 8.74
N ASP A 151 0.66 -14.65 8.38
CA ASP A 151 -0.34 -15.42 7.63
C ASP A 151 -1.67 -15.60 8.39
N SER A 152 -1.68 -15.30 9.69
CA SER A 152 -2.88 -15.34 10.53
C SER A 152 -3.62 -14.00 10.60
N SER A 153 -3.05 -12.94 10.00
CA SER A 153 -3.65 -11.62 9.94
C SER A 153 -4.86 -11.57 8.99
N PHE A 154 -5.75 -10.61 9.21
CA PHE A 154 -6.91 -10.40 8.36
C PHE A 154 -7.36 -8.93 8.39
N ALA A 155 -8.19 -8.53 7.43
CA ALA A 155 -8.78 -7.19 7.39
C ALA A 155 -10.20 -7.19 7.95
N LYS A 156 -10.51 -6.19 8.78
CA LYS A 156 -11.82 -6.02 9.42
C LYS A 156 -12.46 -4.68 9.06
N GLN A 157 -13.63 -4.74 8.41
CA GLN A 157 -14.36 -3.58 7.91
C GLN A 157 -15.20 -2.87 8.97
N ASP A 158 -15.77 -3.61 9.93
CA ASP A 158 -16.57 -3.00 11.01
C ASP A 158 -15.67 -2.45 12.11
N VAL A 159 -15.15 -1.25 11.89
CA VAL A 159 -14.26 -0.53 12.80
C VAL A 159 -14.99 0.14 13.97
N ASN A 160 -16.33 0.20 13.92
CA ASN A 160 -17.14 0.68 15.06
C ASN A 160 -17.23 -0.38 16.17
N ASN A 161 -16.90 -1.64 15.86
CA ASN A 161 -16.93 -2.76 16.80
C ASN A 161 -15.53 -3.38 16.98
N THR A 162 -14.52 -2.57 17.32
CA THR A 162 -13.12 -3.02 17.59
C THR A 162 -12.96 -4.03 18.74
N GLN A 163 -14.06 -4.45 19.39
CA GLN A 163 -14.07 -5.41 20.49
C GLN A 163 -14.46 -6.84 20.07
N ASP A 164 -15.03 -7.04 18.87
CA ASP A 164 -15.53 -8.35 18.41
C ASP A 164 -14.64 -8.97 17.32
N PHE A 165 -13.85 -9.99 17.67
CA PHE A 165 -12.91 -10.65 16.75
C PHE A 165 -13.51 -11.85 16.01
N SER A 166 -14.84 -12.06 16.10
CA SER A 166 -15.50 -13.26 15.55
C SER A 166 -15.80 -13.21 14.05
N GLN A 167 -15.52 -12.10 13.37
CA GLN A 167 -15.82 -11.90 11.95
C GLN A 167 -14.57 -11.36 11.23
N GLY A 168 -13.78 -12.26 10.67
CA GLY A 168 -12.63 -11.94 9.84
C GLY A 168 -12.60 -12.84 8.61
N ILE A 169 -12.40 -12.27 7.42
CA ILE A 169 -12.08 -13.05 6.22
C ILE A 169 -10.59 -13.42 6.36
N LEU A 170 -10.32 -14.70 6.62
CA LEU A 170 -8.95 -15.22 6.66
C LEU A 170 -8.35 -15.15 5.26
N PHE A 171 -7.29 -14.37 5.09
CA PHE A 171 -6.42 -14.48 3.92
C PHE A 171 -5.34 -15.48 4.27
N SER A 172 -5.58 -16.75 3.96
CA SER A 172 -4.56 -17.80 3.98
C SER A 172 -4.15 -18.06 2.54
N SER A 173 -2.84 -18.16 2.31
CA SER A 173 -2.24 -18.48 1.01
C SER A 173 -2.49 -19.92 0.52
N ASP A 174 -3.38 -20.66 1.18
CA ASP A 174 -3.57 -22.11 0.97
C ASP A 174 -4.96 -22.52 0.48
N SER A 175 -5.77 -21.62 -0.08
CA SER A 175 -7.08 -22.05 -0.59
C SER A 175 -7.59 -21.33 -1.84
N CYS A 176 -7.01 -21.67 -2.99
CA CYS A 176 -7.75 -21.67 -4.25
C CYS A 176 -8.25 -23.12 -4.54
N PRO A 177 -9.57 -23.38 -4.51
CA PRO A 177 -10.11 -24.66 -4.98
C PRO A 177 -9.98 -24.73 -6.50
N LYS A 178 -9.51 -25.88 -7.00
CA LYS A 178 -9.49 -26.24 -8.42
C LYS A 178 -10.86 -26.13 -9.09
#